data_AF-A0A6J4TBS8-F1
#
_entry.id   AF-A0A6J4TBS8-F1
#
_cell.length_a   1.000
_cell.length_b   1.000
_cell.length_c   1.000
_cell.angle_alpha   90.00
_cell.angle_beta   90.00
_cell.angle_gamma   90.00
#
_symmetry.space_group_name_H-M   'P 1'
#
loop_
_entity.id
_entity.type
_entity.pdbx_description
1 polymer ?
#
loop_
_entity_poly.entity_id
_entity_poly.type
_entity_poly.pdbx_seq_one_letter_code
_entity_poly.pdbx_strand_id
1 'polypeptide(L)'
;MAFRKPHICGVGTGWRGAETRLTMRRFLLPLLGLAVLAPPAHAATVTHKDVAYSVEYSGIGKYDRLDQSDMGTEYWTEDEINLDFMFSGSIDDGVVFRDGHPFDTSGRELGTDTVSGKITYRGAGVGSFDCSVDENVFATCWMRLMDDPDGLVPLDGERHMWVRPFERFDVTFDCGGSHPSIDLAEFGDLDENGEVIAGKHTFDTPFSLPPEVFGMGYIEQIIDTRVVTEERCPSRTYDTVTCRLEWSGKVKFRKLWEKEVKSENGEVVPPSTGPGEAPKAPAPTPPPPPKPAPKPPVAEDDLELAPLVEQGSAKLDASGKNATVTVTCGGGCAGTASIIAGGAGGARAAASRPLASAKFRVPAGRKATKVRVKLGAKARKKLRRARSAKLRLAFTKPSKRTQTLALRLPRR
;
A
#
# COMPACT_ATOMS: atom_id res chain seq x y z
N MET A 1 23.49 42.63 18.63
CA MET A 1 22.18 43.09 19.14
C MET A 1 21.54 41.93 19.88
N ALA A 2 21.32 42.12 21.18
CA ALA A 2 20.73 41.15 22.10
C ALA A 2 19.21 41.38 22.24
N PHE A 3 18.54 40.43 22.91
CA PHE A 3 17.11 40.34 23.30
C PHE A 3 16.22 39.54 22.32
N ARG A 4 15.29 38.66 22.76
CA ARG A 4 14.76 38.28 24.09
C ARG A 4 13.98 36.97 23.95
N LYS A 5 14.06 36.06 24.92
CA LYS A 5 13.05 35.01 25.18
C LYS A 5 11.80 35.63 25.83
N PRO A 6 10.59 35.08 25.62
CA PRO A 6 9.52 35.08 26.62
C PRO A 6 9.47 33.67 27.28
N HIS A 7 9.73 33.51 28.57
CA HIS A 7 8.92 33.80 29.77
C HIS A 7 7.61 33.03 29.92
N ILE A 8 7.69 32.12 30.90
CA ILE A 8 6.67 31.36 31.63
C ILE A 8 5.85 32.31 32.53
N CYS A 9 4.53 32.11 32.60
CA CYS A 9 3.57 32.44 33.67
C CYS A 9 2.25 31.69 33.34
N GLY A 10 1.44 31.11 34.23
CA GLY A 10 1.38 31.00 35.70
C GLY A 10 0.33 29.91 36.05
N VAL A 11 0.53 29.10 37.09
CA VAL A 11 -0.12 29.21 38.41
C VAL A 11 -1.63 29.47 38.35
N GLY A 12 -2.42 28.41 38.53
CA GLY A 12 -3.84 28.46 38.88
C GLY A 12 -4.10 27.53 40.06
N THR A 13 -4.20 28.10 41.26
CA THR A 13 -4.50 27.45 42.52
C THR A 13 -5.98 27.09 42.64
N GLY A 14 -6.25 25.86 43.08
CA GLY A 14 -7.15 25.58 44.20
C GLY A 14 -8.59 25.26 43.88
N TRP A 15 -8.99 24.01 44.12
CA TRP A 15 -10.34 23.68 44.58
C TRP A 15 -10.24 22.63 45.70
N ARG A 16 -10.61 23.05 46.92
CA ARG A 16 -10.92 22.18 48.06
C ARG A 16 -12.38 21.76 47.91
N GLY A 17 -12.70 20.49 48.18
CA GLY A 17 -14.10 20.05 48.17
C GLY A 17 -14.32 18.67 48.77
N ALA A 18 -14.50 18.66 50.09
CA ALA A 18 -15.34 17.76 50.88
C ALA A 18 -15.10 16.23 50.81
N GLU A 19 -14.43 15.72 51.84
CA GLU A 19 -14.57 14.36 52.34
C GLU A 19 -16.03 14.10 52.76
N THR A 20 -16.65 13.07 52.21
CA THR A 20 -17.91 12.52 52.75
C THR A 20 -17.62 11.13 53.30
N ARG A 21 -17.40 11.05 54.62
CA ARG A 21 -17.31 9.79 55.35
C ARG A 21 -18.72 9.20 55.49
N LEU A 22 -19.03 8.16 54.72
CA LEU A 22 -20.18 7.30 54.95
C LEU A 22 -19.77 6.13 55.84
N THR A 23 -20.14 6.22 57.11
CA THR A 23 -20.07 5.18 58.13
C THR A 23 -21.07 4.07 57.79
N MET A 24 -20.61 3.00 57.13
CA MET A 24 -21.40 1.77 57.00
C MET A 24 -21.35 0.96 58.31
N ARG A 25 -22.53 0.81 58.92
CA ARG A 25 -22.82 -0.11 60.03
C ARG A 25 -22.57 -1.55 59.59
N ARG A 26 -21.63 -2.22 60.25
CA ARG A 26 -21.47 -3.69 60.26
C ARG A 26 -22.71 -4.33 60.88
N PHE A 27 -23.53 -5.00 60.06
CA PHE A 27 -24.43 -6.04 60.53
C PHE A 27 -23.67 -7.37 60.53
N LEU A 28 -23.33 -7.86 61.72
CA LEU A 28 -22.83 -9.20 61.96
C LEU A 28 -24.04 -10.15 62.04
N LEU A 29 -24.28 -10.93 60.98
CA LEU A 29 -25.13 -12.11 61.01
C LEU A 29 -24.24 -13.34 61.21
N PRO A 30 -24.50 -14.21 62.20
CA PRO A 30 -23.79 -15.47 62.34
C PRO A 30 -24.40 -16.49 61.37
N LEU A 31 -23.79 -16.62 60.18
CA LEU A 31 -24.05 -17.74 59.28
C LEU A 31 -23.25 -18.96 59.78
N LEU A 32 -23.91 -19.73 60.64
CA LEU A 32 -23.55 -21.10 60.96
C LEU A 32 -24.00 -22.00 59.80
N GLY A 33 -23.06 -22.77 59.25
CA GLY A 33 -23.39 -24.03 58.58
C GLY A 33 -22.92 -24.18 57.14
N LEU A 34 -22.23 -25.31 56.90
CA LEU A 34 -21.84 -25.93 55.63
C LEU A 34 -20.56 -25.42 54.96
N ALA A 35 -19.44 -25.87 55.54
CA ALA A 35 -18.23 -26.16 54.77
C ALA A 35 -18.50 -27.35 53.83
N VAL A 36 -19.10 -27.07 52.67
CA VAL A 36 -19.04 -27.98 51.53
C VAL A 36 -17.58 -27.96 51.06
N LEU A 37 -16.85 -29.05 51.27
CA LEU A 37 -15.57 -29.30 50.63
C LEU A 37 -15.80 -29.30 49.11
N ALA A 38 -15.63 -28.14 48.48
CA ALA A 38 -15.57 -28.04 47.04
C ALA A 38 -14.36 -28.88 46.58
N PRO A 39 -14.54 -29.80 45.61
CA PRO A 39 -13.41 -30.51 45.03
C PRO A 39 -12.40 -29.48 44.52
N PRO A 40 -11.08 -29.73 44.64
CA PRO A 40 -10.06 -28.82 44.14
C PRO A 40 -10.36 -28.55 42.66
N ALA A 41 -10.69 -27.30 42.33
CA ALA A 41 -10.88 -26.87 40.96
C ALA A 41 -9.56 -27.15 40.23
N HIS A 42 -9.54 -28.19 39.39
CA HIS A 42 -8.42 -28.44 38.51
C HIS A 42 -8.45 -27.30 37.51
N ALA A 43 -7.55 -26.33 37.67
CA ALA A 43 -7.39 -25.25 36.71
C ALA A 43 -7.12 -25.89 35.34
N ALA A 44 -8.06 -25.75 34.41
CA ALA A 44 -7.87 -26.21 33.05
C ALA A 44 -6.65 -25.47 32.49
N THR A 45 -5.58 -26.19 32.17
CA THR A 45 -4.44 -25.61 31.48
C THR A 45 -4.90 -25.11 30.12
N VAL A 46 -4.93 -23.79 29.95
CA VAL A 46 -5.19 -23.15 28.65
C VAL A 46 -3.93 -23.32 27.80
N THR A 47 -4.09 -23.98 26.66
CA THR A 47 -3.04 -24.12 25.64
C THR A 47 -3.27 -23.07 24.56
N HIS A 48 -2.28 -22.22 24.34
CA HIS A 48 -2.26 -21.23 23.27
C HIS A 48 -1.51 -21.79 22.06
N LYS A 49 -1.84 -21.31 20.86
CA LYS A 49 -1.14 -21.65 19.61
C LYS A 49 -0.42 -20.41 19.07
N ASP A 50 0.90 -20.46 19.07
CA ASP A 50 1.75 -19.45 18.44
C ASP A 50 2.11 -19.88 17.01
N VAL A 51 1.92 -19.00 16.04
CA VAL A 51 2.32 -19.21 14.64
C VAL A 51 3.13 -18.01 14.18
N ALA A 52 4.32 -18.23 13.65
CA ALA A 52 5.12 -17.17 13.05
C ALA A 52 5.06 -17.19 11.53
N TYR A 53 4.99 -16.01 10.93
CA TYR A 53 5.00 -15.81 9.48
C TYR A 53 6.06 -14.80 9.06
N SER A 54 6.85 -15.10 8.02
CA SER A 54 7.53 -14.04 7.28
C SER A 54 6.50 -13.35 6.41
N VAL A 55 6.51 -12.03 6.41
CA VAL A 55 5.53 -11.22 5.65
C VAL A 55 6.26 -10.48 4.56
N GLU A 56 5.89 -10.69 3.30
CA GLU A 56 6.38 -9.92 2.16
C GLU A 56 5.27 -9.00 1.65
N TYR A 57 5.60 -7.75 1.41
CA TYR A 57 4.72 -6.77 0.82
C TYR A 57 5.28 -6.30 -0.51
N SER A 58 4.45 -6.09 -1.52
CA SER A 58 4.90 -5.46 -2.77
C SER A 58 3.76 -4.79 -3.50
N GLY A 59 4.08 -3.79 -4.32
CA GLY A 59 3.06 -3.09 -5.07
C GLY A 59 3.61 -1.99 -5.94
N ILE A 60 2.67 -1.28 -6.56
CA ILE A 60 2.92 -0.21 -7.50
C ILE A 60 1.97 0.94 -7.20
N GLY A 61 2.43 2.15 -7.46
CA GLY A 61 1.59 3.33 -7.36
C GLY A 61 1.98 4.44 -8.31
N LYS A 62 1.07 5.39 -8.43
CA LYS A 62 1.16 6.57 -9.26
C LYS A 62 0.63 7.76 -8.47
N TYR A 63 1.34 8.87 -8.53
CA TYR A 63 0.94 10.10 -7.88
C TYR A 63 1.04 11.26 -8.87
N ASP A 64 -0.09 11.94 -9.07
CA ASP A 64 -0.19 13.13 -9.90
C ASP A 64 -0.65 14.30 -9.02
N ARG A 65 0.11 15.40 -9.00
CA ARG A 65 -0.30 16.66 -8.36
C ARG A 65 -0.08 17.82 -9.32
N LEU A 66 -1.03 18.74 -9.33
CA LEU A 66 -0.95 20.02 -10.03
C LEU A 66 -1.22 21.12 -9.02
N ASP A 67 -0.21 21.93 -8.73
CA ASP A 67 -0.36 23.17 -7.97
C ASP A 67 -0.36 24.34 -8.95
N GLN A 68 -1.21 25.34 -8.70
CA GLN A 68 -1.25 26.57 -9.47
C GLN A 68 -1.35 27.75 -8.50
N SER A 69 -0.34 28.61 -8.51
CA SER A 69 -0.29 29.81 -7.68
C SER A 69 -0.39 31.05 -8.59
N ASP A 70 -1.37 31.92 -8.31
CA ASP A 70 -1.54 33.21 -8.96
C ASP A 70 -1.05 34.32 -8.01
N MET A 71 0.09 34.92 -8.33
CA MET A 71 0.70 36.01 -7.55
C MET A 71 0.34 37.39 -8.11
N GLY A 72 -0.67 37.50 -8.98
CA GLY A 72 -1.18 38.75 -9.54
C GLY A 72 -1.04 38.86 -11.06
N THR A 73 -1.31 40.05 -11.60
CA THR A 73 -1.69 40.28 -13.01
C THR A 73 -0.71 39.77 -14.08
N GLU A 74 0.54 39.46 -13.73
CA GLU A 74 1.56 38.98 -14.66
C GLU A 74 2.39 37.78 -14.16
N TYR A 75 2.17 37.30 -12.92
CA TYR A 75 3.00 36.27 -12.31
C TYR A 75 2.16 35.09 -11.84
N TRP A 76 2.34 33.96 -12.52
CA TRP A 76 1.76 32.68 -12.12
C TRP A 76 2.84 31.60 -12.14
N THR A 77 2.67 30.60 -11.27
CA THR A 77 3.45 29.37 -11.27
C THR A 77 2.52 28.16 -11.34
N GLU A 78 2.96 27.13 -12.04
CA GLU A 78 2.31 25.83 -12.16
C GLU A 78 3.36 24.75 -11.91
N ASP A 79 3.10 23.94 -10.88
CA ASP A 79 3.99 22.86 -10.47
C ASP A 79 3.27 21.54 -10.73
N GLU A 80 3.77 20.77 -11.70
CA GLU A 80 3.19 19.49 -12.11
C GLU A 80 4.07 18.34 -11.65
N ILE A 81 3.63 17.60 -10.63
CA ILE A 81 4.30 16.40 -10.12
C ILE A 81 3.69 15.17 -10.78
N ASN A 82 4.53 14.35 -11.41
CA ASN A 82 4.15 13.03 -11.91
C ASN A 82 5.13 11.98 -11.40
N LEU A 83 4.67 11.09 -10.55
CA LEU A 83 5.45 10.00 -9.96
C LEU A 83 4.86 8.64 -10.30
N ASP A 84 5.74 7.70 -10.62
CA ASP A 84 5.45 6.28 -10.73
C ASP A 84 6.43 5.52 -9.82
N PHE A 85 5.90 4.79 -8.84
CA PHE A 85 6.72 4.11 -7.84
C PHE A 85 6.38 2.63 -7.73
N MET A 86 7.39 1.83 -7.43
CA MET A 86 7.26 0.43 -7.06
C MET A 86 7.89 0.24 -5.70
N PHE A 87 7.24 -0.56 -4.87
CA PHE A 87 7.72 -0.84 -3.53
C PHE A 87 7.68 -2.33 -3.26
N SER A 88 8.59 -2.79 -2.43
CA SER A 88 8.53 -4.10 -1.84
C SER A 88 9.13 -4.08 -0.44
N GLY A 89 9.05 -5.17 0.28
CA GLY A 89 9.86 -5.40 1.46
C GLY A 89 9.33 -6.58 2.25
N SER A 90 10.02 -6.91 3.33
CA SER A 90 9.66 -8.06 4.15
C SER A 90 9.94 -7.88 5.64
N ILE A 91 9.17 -8.60 6.45
CA ILE A 91 9.46 -8.90 7.86
C ILE A 91 9.97 -10.34 7.89
N ASP A 92 11.29 -10.51 7.82
CA ASP A 92 11.95 -11.82 7.71
C ASP A 92 12.16 -12.51 9.06
N ASP A 93 12.28 -11.74 10.13
CA ASP A 93 12.35 -12.23 11.52
C ASP A 93 11.02 -12.81 12.01
N GLY A 94 9.94 -12.45 11.32
CA GLY A 94 8.64 -13.09 11.39
C GLY A 94 7.70 -12.41 12.38
N VAL A 95 6.45 -12.27 11.97
CA VAL A 95 5.35 -11.81 12.82
C VAL A 95 4.79 -13.02 13.56
N VAL A 96 4.82 -12.96 14.89
CA VAL A 96 4.26 -14.01 15.74
C VAL A 96 2.80 -13.70 16.03
N PHE A 97 1.93 -14.67 15.80
CA PHE A 97 0.52 -14.61 16.15
C PHE A 97 0.23 -15.61 17.26
N ARG A 98 -0.39 -15.16 18.36
CA ARG A 98 -0.91 -16.02 19.43
C ARG A 98 -2.42 -16.15 19.30
N ASP A 99 -2.89 -17.37 19.04
CA ASP A 99 -4.31 -17.68 18.80
C ASP A 99 -4.94 -16.82 17.69
N GLY A 100 -4.12 -16.34 16.76
CA GLY A 100 -4.50 -15.43 15.68
C GLY A 100 -4.36 -13.94 15.99
N HIS A 101 -3.96 -13.54 17.20
CA HIS A 101 -3.64 -12.13 17.52
C HIS A 101 -2.16 -11.85 17.26
N PRO A 102 -1.80 -10.76 16.58
CA PRO A 102 -0.40 -10.38 16.45
C PRO A 102 0.19 -10.12 17.84
N PHE A 103 1.14 -10.95 18.26
CA PHE A 103 1.85 -10.85 19.53
C PHE A 103 3.10 -9.97 19.40
N ASP A 104 3.72 -10.00 18.22
CA ASP A 104 4.81 -9.10 17.85
C ASP A 104 4.42 -8.36 16.57
N THR A 105 4.24 -7.04 16.70
CA THR A 105 3.87 -6.13 15.60
C THR A 105 5.06 -5.35 15.05
N SER A 106 6.26 -5.58 15.61
CA SER A 106 7.46 -4.87 15.19
C SER A 106 8.01 -5.48 13.90
N GLY A 107 8.01 -4.69 12.83
CA GLY A 107 8.63 -5.02 11.56
C GLY A 107 9.91 -4.22 11.34
N ARG A 108 10.86 -4.78 10.58
CA ARG A 108 12.02 -4.04 10.07
C ARG A 108 11.65 -3.14 8.89
N GLU A 109 12.58 -2.24 8.54
CA GLU A 109 12.45 -1.31 7.43
C GLU A 109 12.18 -2.04 6.10
N LEU A 110 11.10 -1.69 5.39
CA LEU A 110 10.91 -2.07 3.99
C LEU A 110 11.77 -1.14 3.12
N GLY A 111 12.40 -1.68 2.08
CA GLY A 111 13.14 -0.88 1.10
C GLY A 111 12.26 -0.55 -0.09
N THR A 112 12.19 0.70 -0.55
CA THR A 112 11.66 0.94 -1.90
C THR A 112 12.66 0.48 -2.95
N ASP A 113 12.29 -0.53 -3.74
CA ASP A 113 13.17 -1.05 -4.79
C ASP A 113 13.37 -0.05 -5.94
N THR A 114 12.34 0.70 -6.33
CA THR A 114 12.46 1.70 -7.41
C THR A 114 11.39 2.81 -7.30
N VAL A 115 11.83 4.06 -7.16
CA VAL A 115 10.98 5.25 -7.32
C VAL A 115 11.43 5.99 -8.57
N SER A 116 10.49 6.40 -9.42
CA SER A 116 10.78 7.19 -10.60
C SER A 116 9.74 8.27 -10.80
N GLY A 117 10.15 9.38 -11.39
CA GLY A 117 9.22 10.45 -11.68
C GLY A 117 9.92 11.76 -11.97
N LYS A 118 9.12 12.79 -12.11
CA LYS A 118 9.58 14.13 -12.43
C LYS A 118 8.65 15.19 -11.85
N ILE A 119 9.23 16.32 -11.46
CA ILE A 119 8.48 17.56 -11.28
C ILE A 119 8.73 18.42 -12.50
N THR A 120 7.68 18.98 -13.08
CA THR A 120 7.77 19.99 -14.11
C THR A 120 7.29 21.32 -13.53
N TYR A 121 8.21 22.29 -13.43
CA TYR A 121 7.88 23.66 -13.04
C TYR A 121 7.58 24.47 -14.30
N ARG A 122 6.54 25.31 -14.24
CA ARG A 122 6.19 26.29 -15.28
C ARG A 122 5.82 27.61 -14.62
N GLY A 123 6.18 28.73 -15.22
CA GLY A 123 5.69 30.03 -14.75
C GLY A 123 6.00 31.17 -15.69
N ALA A 124 5.29 32.27 -15.50
CA ALA A 124 5.57 33.52 -16.22
C ALA A 124 6.97 34.04 -15.83
N GLY A 125 7.86 34.19 -16.82
CA GLY A 125 9.21 34.77 -16.64
C GLY A 125 10.32 33.78 -16.24
N VAL A 126 9.99 32.61 -15.68
CA VAL A 126 10.99 31.60 -15.25
C VAL A 126 11.24 30.50 -16.29
N GLY A 127 10.37 30.39 -17.29
CA GLY A 127 10.43 29.31 -18.29
C GLY A 127 9.86 28.01 -17.74
N SER A 128 10.31 26.88 -18.27
CA SER A 128 9.96 25.56 -17.75
C SER A 128 11.21 24.72 -17.58
N PHE A 129 11.32 24.06 -16.43
CA PHE A 129 12.38 23.12 -16.14
C PHE A 129 11.82 21.85 -15.50
N ASP A 130 12.50 20.74 -15.75
CA ASP A 130 12.13 19.43 -15.22
C ASP A 130 13.17 19.01 -14.17
N CYS A 131 12.70 18.59 -13.00
CA CYS A 131 13.50 17.91 -11.99
C CYS A 131 13.23 16.41 -12.07
N SER A 132 14.26 15.60 -11.85
CA SER A 132 14.11 14.15 -11.74
C SER A 132 14.13 13.75 -10.27
N VAL A 133 13.50 12.61 -9.96
CA VAL A 133 13.67 11.98 -8.64
C VAL A 133 15.16 11.79 -8.35
N ASP A 134 15.59 12.20 -7.16
CA ASP A 134 16.98 12.05 -6.68
C ASP A 134 17.34 10.56 -6.59
N GLU A 135 18.59 10.19 -6.80
CA GLU A 135 19.03 8.80 -6.58
C GLU A 135 18.96 8.40 -5.10
N ASN A 136 18.95 9.40 -4.20
CA ASN A 136 18.84 9.23 -2.75
C ASN A 136 17.39 9.30 -2.25
N VAL A 137 16.42 8.72 -2.96
CA VAL A 137 15.06 8.60 -2.40
C VAL A 137 15.11 7.75 -1.15
N PHE A 138 14.68 8.34 -0.03
CA PHE A 138 14.49 7.66 1.23
C PHE A 138 13.00 7.45 1.44
N ALA A 139 12.49 6.29 1.05
CA ALA A 139 11.26 5.81 1.65
C ALA A 139 11.65 5.04 2.91
N THR A 140 11.56 5.67 4.07
CA THR A 140 11.67 4.97 5.36
C THR A 140 10.37 4.23 5.58
N CYS A 141 10.29 3.02 5.05
CA CYS A 141 9.09 2.22 5.12
C CYS A 141 9.17 1.38 6.39
N TRP A 142 8.18 1.47 7.28
CA TRP A 142 8.04 0.52 8.37
C TRP A 142 6.77 -0.25 8.11
N MET A 143 6.87 -1.57 7.97
CA MET A 143 5.67 -2.38 7.94
C MET A 143 5.17 -2.59 9.35
N ARG A 144 3.93 -2.16 9.62
CA ARG A 144 3.24 -2.48 10.87
C ARG A 144 1.99 -3.28 10.58
N LEU A 145 1.82 -4.33 11.38
CA LEU A 145 0.53 -4.96 11.60
C LEU A 145 -0.10 -4.30 12.81
N MET A 146 -1.30 -3.77 12.63
CA MET A 146 -2.06 -3.13 13.70
C MET A 146 -3.35 -3.91 13.89
N ASP A 147 -3.73 -4.13 15.14
CA ASP A 147 -5.08 -4.57 15.44
C ASP A 147 -6.09 -3.47 15.08
N ASP A 148 -7.34 -3.88 14.85
CA ASP A 148 -8.43 -2.94 14.65
C ASP A 148 -8.58 -2.04 15.92
N PRO A 149 -8.49 -0.70 15.78
CA PRO A 149 -8.51 0.21 16.92
C PRO A 149 -9.85 0.18 17.68
N ASP A 150 -10.94 -0.27 17.03
CA ASP A 150 -12.23 -0.36 17.68
C ASP A 150 -12.29 -1.47 18.74
N GLY A 151 -11.32 -2.39 18.76
CA GLY A 151 -11.23 -3.50 19.72
C GLY A 151 -12.43 -4.46 19.67
N LEU A 152 -13.35 -4.25 18.74
CA LEU A 152 -14.51 -5.08 18.51
C LEU A 152 -14.06 -6.29 17.72
N VAL A 153 -14.16 -7.47 18.33
CA VAL A 153 -14.10 -8.73 17.59
C VAL A 153 -15.31 -8.72 16.63
N PRO A 154 -15.10 -8.70 15.32
CA PRO A 154 -16.21 -8.66 14.38
C PRO A 154 -17.05 -9.94 14.52
N LEU A 155 -18.36 -9.79 14.34
CA LEU A 155 -19.35 -10.87 14.56
C LEU A 155 -19.21 -12.03 13.56
N ASP A 156 -18.45 -11.85 12.49
CA ASP A 156 -18.12 -12.88 11.50
C ASP A 156 -17.03 -13.84 11.98
N GLY A 157 -16.37 -13.54 13.11
CA GLY A 157 -15.26 -14.31 13.64
C GLY A 157 -13.97 -14.16 12.82
N GLU A 158 -13.97 -13.29 11.80
CA GLU A 158 -12.75 -12.92 11.09
C GLU A 158 -11.91 -11.99 11.97
N ARG A 159 -10.63 -11.89 11.68
CA ARG A 159 -9.73 -10.96 12.36
C ARG A 159 -9.39 -9.85 11.41
N HIS A 160 -9.93 -8.67 11.64
CA HIS A 160 -9.54 -7.47 10.91
C HIS A 160 -8.25 -6.94 11.50
N MET A 161 -7.23 -6.86 10.66
CA MET A 161 -5.95 -6.25 10.95
C MET A 161 -5.68 -5.20 9.89
N TRP A 162 -4.74 -4.31 10.16
CA TRP A 162 -4.28 -3.33 9.20
C TRP A 162 -2.81 -3.58 8.87
N VAL A 163 -2.50 -3.65 7.58
CA VAL A 163 -1.14 -3.65 7.07
C VAL A 163 -0.83 -2.23 6.61
N ARG A 164 0.15 -1.59 7.26
CA ARG A 164 0.69 -0.31 6.83
C ARG A 164 2.07 -0.55 6.22
N PRO A 165 2.25 -0.40 4.91
CA PRO A 165 3.55 -0.61 4.26
C PRO A 165 4.49 0.59 4.35
N PHE A 166 3.97 1.78 4.66
CA PHE A 166 4.77 2.99 4.79
C PHE A 166 4.34 3.72 6.04
N GLU A 167 5.28 3.96 6.96
CA GLU A 167 5.13 4.95 8.01
C GLU A 167 5.48 6.33 7.49
N ARG A 168 6.45 6.40 6.58
CA ARG A 168 6.83 7.60 5.86
C ARG A 168 7.25 7.26 4.43
N PHE A 169 6.93 8.11 3.46
CA PHE A 169 7.32 7.91 2.06
C PHE A 169 7.77 9.26 1.49
N ASP A 170 9.01 9.65 1.80
CA ASP A 170 9.58 10.86 1.24
C ASP A 170 10.16 10.60 -0.16
N VAL A 171 9.77 11.42 -1.12
CA VAL A 171 10.39 11.47 -2.45
C VAL A 171 11.06 12.82 -2.63
N THR A 172 12.38 12.80 -2.71
CA THR A 172 13.20 13.98 -2.99
C THR A 172 13.48 14.07 -4.49
N PHE A 173 13.54 15.29 -5.01
CA PHE A 173 13.86 15.56 -6.41
C PHE A 173 15.14 16.38 -6.53
N ASP A 174 15.95 16.13 -7.54
CA ASP A 174 17.13 16.94 -7.87
C ASP A 174 16.73 18.03 -8.88
N CYS A 175 16.75 19.28 -8.40
CA CYS A 175 16.44 20.48 -9.18
C CYS A 175 17.68 21.39 -9.37
N GLY A 176 18.90 20.86 -9.33
CA GLY A 176 20.10 21.65 -9.59
C GLY A 176 20.46 22.62 -8.45
N GLY A 177 20.33 22.17 -7.20
CA GLY A 177 20.70 22.91 -5.98
C GLY A 177 19.56 23.12 -5.00
N SER A 178 18.31 22.91 -5.42
CA SER A 178 17.17 22.70 -4.52
C SER A 178 16.76 21.23 -4.54
N HIS A 179 16.32 20.74 -3.39
CA HIS A 179 15.88 19.37 -3.19
C HIS A 179 14.46 19.37 -2.61
N PRO A 180 13.43 19.73 -3.41
CA PRO A 180 12.07 19.63 -2.91
C PRO A 180 11.76 18.17 -2.59
N SER A 181 11.04 17.96 -1.49
CA SER A 181 10.56 16.65 -1.06
C SER A 181 9.04 16.66 -0.98
N ILE A 182 8.42 15.54 -1.30
CA ILE A 182 7.01 15.28 -0.97
C ILE A 182 6.94 14.06 -0.06
N ASP A 183 6.00 14.04 0.88
CA ASP A 183 5.74 12.86 1.70
C ASP A 183 4.40 12.26 1.29
N LEU A 184 4.44 11.10 0.64
CA LEU A 184 3.23 10.40 0.20
C LEU A 184 2.47 9.74 1.36
N ALA A 185 3.11 9.62 2.53
CA ALA A 185 2.54 9.04 3.75
C ALA A 185 2.10 10.12 4.77
N GLU A 186 2.11 11.40 4.39
CA GLU A 186 1.83 12.52 5.31
C GLU A 186 0.47 12.44 6.04
N PHE A 187 -0.50 11.70 5.48
CA PHE A 187 -1.83 11.58 6.06
C PHE A 187 -1.97 10.33 6.93
N GLY A 188 -2.23 10.57 8.21
CA GLY A 188 -2.96 9.72 9.15
C GLY A 188 -3.57 10.59 10.24
N ASP A 189 -4.82 10.33 10.64
CA ASP A 189 -5.35 10.95 11.86
C ASP A 189 -4.45 10.49 13.01
N LEU A 190 -3.90 11.43 13.77
CA LEU A 190 -3.22 11.12 15.03
C LEU A 190 -4.28 11.11 16.14
N ASP A 191 -4.14 10.20 17.10
CA ASP A 191 -4.92 10.19 18.32
C ASP A 191 -4.46 11.31 19.28
N GLU A 192 -5.08 11.38 20.46
CA GLU A 192 -4.74 12.36 21.49
C GLU A 192 -3.29 12.27 22.00
N ASN A 193 -2.63 11.13 21.77
CA ASN A 193 -1.25 10.86 22.16
C ASN A 193 -0.25 11.14 21.03
N GLY A 194 -0.73 11.50 19.84
CA GLY A 194 0.11 11.68 18.66
C GLY A 194 0.44 10.37 17.93
N GLU A 195 -0.27 9.29 18.24
CA GLU A 195 -0.11 8.00 17.57
C GLU A 195 -1.02 7.90 16.34
N VAL A 196 -0.54 7.27 15.27
CA VAL A 196 -1.31 7.16 14.03
C VAL A 196 -2.46 6.18 14.20
N ILE A 197 -3.69 6.64 14.02
CA ILE A 197 -4.91 5.82 14.07
C ILE A 197 -4.93 4.85 12.89
N ALA A 198 -4.97 3.56 13.17
CA ALA A 198 -5.10 2.51 12.17
C ALA A 198 -6.37 2.69 11.32
N GLY A 199 -6.23 2.47 10.02
CA GLY A 199 -7.28 2.64 9.03
C GLY A 199 -7.51 4.09 8.57
N LYS A 200 -6.84 5.07 9.18
CA LYS A 200 -6.89 6.47 8.75
C LYS A 200 -5.69 6.90 7.92
N HIS A 201 -4.64 6.10 7.89
CA HIS A 201 -3.45 6.42 7.09
C HIS A 201 -3.64 6.07 5.61
N THR A 202 -3.03 6.84 4.71
CA THR A 202 -3.17 6.72 3.24
C THR A 202 -2.95 5.30 2.72
N PHE A 203 -1.99 4.60 3.32
CA PHE A 203 -1.56 3.27 2.92
C PHE A 203 -2.10 2.14 3.82
N ASP A 204 -2.96 2.44 4.79
CA ASP A 204 -3.52 1.42 5.68
C ASP A 204 -4.45 0.49 4.91
N THR A 205 -4.07 -0.78 4.83
CA THR A 205 -4.85 -1.80 4.13
C THR A 205 -5.51 -2.74 5.13
N PRO A 206 -6.84 -2.92 5.08
CA PRO A 206 -7.50 -3.92 5.88
C PRO A 206 -7.12 -5.30 5.34
N PHE A 207 -6.79 -6.17 6.27
CA PHE A 207 -6.41 -7.54 6.06
C PHE A 207 -7.29 -8.39 6.98
N SER A 208 -8.06 -9.29 6.40
CA SER A 208 -8.83 -10.25 7.18
C SER A 208 -8.09 -11.57 7.19
N LEU A 209 -7.84 -12.13 8.38
CA LEU A 209 -7.34 -13.50 8.52
C LEU A 209 -8.45 -14.41 9.03
N PRO A 210 -9.11 -15.18 8.14
CA PRO A 210 -10.08 -16.19 8.57
C PRO A 210 -9.45 -17.21 9.53
N PRO A 211 -10.16 -17.66 10.57
CA PRO A 211 -9.65 -18.68 11.49
C PRO A 211 -9.20 -19.98 10.79
N GLU A 212 -9.83 -20.32 9.67
CA GLU A 212 -9.53 -21.53 8.89
C GLU A 212 -8.19 -21.47 8.16
N VAL A 213 -7.71 -20.25 7.85
CA VAL A 213 -6.41 -20.07 7.19
C VAL A 213 -5.27 -19.88 8.19
N PHE A 214 -5.60 -19.69 9.47
CA PHE A 214 -4.60 -19.56 10.53
C PHE A 214 -3.79 -20.85 10.70
N GLY A 215 -2.47 -20.75 10.61
CA GLY A 215 -1.55 -21.90 10.64
C GLY A 215 -1.26 -22.52 9.26
N MET A 216 -1.90 -22.05 8.18
CA MET A 216 -1.56 -22.47 6.82
C MET A 216 -0.11 -22.10 6.47
N GLY A 217 0.52 -22.89 5.61
CA GLY A 217 1.91 -22.68 5.19
C GLY A 217 2.14 -21.40 4.39
N TYR A 218 1.12 -20.93 3.68
CA TYR A 218 1.17 -19.79 2.78
C TYR A 218 -0.19 -19.10 2.70
N ILE A 219 -0.19 -17.76 2.74
CA ILE A 219 -1.39 -16.92 2.56
C ILE A 219 -0.98 -15.76 1.64
N GLU A 220 -1.77 -15.47 0.61
CA GLU A 220 -1.59 -14.30 -0.25
C GLU A 220 -2.88 -13.48 -0.30
N GLN A 221 -2.78 -12.19 0.03
CA GLN A 221 -3.88 -11.24 -0.14
C GLN A 221 -3.49 -10.22 -1.20
N ILE A 222 -4.36 -10.07 -2.21
CA ILE A 222 -4.26 -9.01 -3.20
C ILE A 222 -4.93 -7.76 -2.64
N ILE A 223 -4.26 -6.63 -2.80
CA ILE A 223 -4.76 -5.31 -2.40
C ILE A 223 -5.26 -4.63 -3.66
N ASP A 224 -6.57 -4.47 -3.73
CA ASP A 224 -7.22 -3.78 -4.83
C ASP A 224 -6.71 -2.36 -4.98
N THR A 225 -6.82 -1.84 -6.21
CA THR A 225 -6.41 -0.48 -6.52
C THR A 225 -7.18 0.52 -5.66
N ARG A 226 -6.43 1.27 -4.87
CA ARG A 226 -6.91 2.38 -4.07
C ARG A 226 -6.62 3.68 -4.78
N VAL A 227 -7.60 4.58 -4.72
CA VAL A 227 -7.50 5.90 -5.31
C VAL A 227 -7.85 6.91 -4.23
N VAL A 228 -6.92 7.83 -3.98
CA VAL A 228 -7.10 8.96 -3.07
C VAL A 228 -7.07 10.23 -3.90
N THR A 229 -8.08 11.08 -3.76
CA THR A 229 -8.23 12.34 -4.48
C THR A 229 -8.58 13.46 -3.51
N GLU A 230 -8.43 14.70 -3.99
CA GLU A 230 -8.95 15.91 -3.33
C GLU A 230 -8.34 16.14 -1.94
N GLU A 231 -9.16 16.20 -0.88
CA GLU A 231 -8.75 16.70 0.44
C GLU A 231 -7.81 15.77 1.20
N ARG A 232 -7.82 14.47 0.88
CA ARG A 232 -6.99 13.45 1.54
C ARG A 232 -5.67 13.19 0.82
N CYS A 233 -5.36 14.02 -0.16
CA CYS A 233 -4.27 13.76 -1.07
C CYS A 233 -2.93 14.20 -0.45
N PRO A 234 -1.90 13.33 -0.39
CA PRO A 234 -0.60 13.63 0.21
C PRO A 234 0.01 14.96 -0.22
N SER A 235 0.61 15.70 0.72
CA SER A 235 1.25 17.00 0.48
C SER A 235 0.39 18.00 -0.29
N ARG A 236 -0.92 18.02 -0.02
CA ARG A 236 -1.82 19.05 -0.54
C ARG A 236 -1.47 20.40 0.06
N THR A 237 -1.34 21.41 -0.80
CA THR A 237 -1.20 22.81 -0.41
C THR A 237 -2.49 23.58 -0.72
N TYR A 238 -2.56 24.85 -0.31
CA TYR A 238 -3.69 25.71 -0.67
C TYR A 238 -3.77 26.01 -2.18
N ASP A 239 -2.64 25.87 -2.89
CA ASP A 239 -2.53 26.06 -4.34
C ASP A 239 -2.80 24.79 -5.14
N THR A 240 -3.04 23.65 -4.49
CA THR A 240 -3.29 22.38 -5.18
C THR A 240 -4.63 22.38 -5.91
N VAL A 241 -4.58 22.36 -7.24
CA VAL A 241 -5.74 22.31 -8.14
C VAL A 241 -6.25 20.88 -8.31
N THR A 242 -5.35 19.95 -8.60
CA THR A 242 -5.69 18.53 -8.72
C THR A 242 -4.65 17.68 -8.02
N CYS A 243 -5.10 16.67 -7.30
CA CYS A 243 -4.23 15.66 -6.75
C CYS A 243 -4.90 14.28 -6.82
N ARG A 244 -4.11 13.28 -7.22
CA ARG A 244 -4.53 11.89 -7.31
C ARG A 244 -3.37 10.97 -6.96
N LEU A 245 -3.55 10.20 -5.90
CA LEU A 245 -2.73 9.03 -5.59
C LEU A 245 -3.49 7.77 -5.97
N GLU A 246 -2.87 6.88 -6.74
CA GLU A 246 -3.41 5.57 -7.07
C GLU A 246 -2.36 4.51 -6.75
N TRP A 247 -2.73 3.47 -6.01
CA TRP A 247 -1.80 2.39 -5.69
C TRP A 247 -2.50 1.05 -5.52
N SER A 248 -1.76 -0.03 -5.70
CA SER A 248 -2.21 -1.41 -5.51
C SER A 248 -1.05 -2.25 -5.02
N GLY A 249 -1.34 -3.40 -4.41
CA GLY A 249 -0.29 -4.24 -3.85
C GLY A 249 -0.73 -5.67 -3.61
N LYS A 250 0.14 -6.40 -2.91
CA LYS A 250 -0.09 -7.74 -2.42
C LYS A 250 0.71 -7.96 -1.15
N VAL A 251 0.14 -8.74 -0.24
CA VAL A 251 0.79 -9.20 0.99
C VAL A 251 0.88 -10.71 0.93
N LYS A 252 2.05 -11.27 1.23
CA LYS A 252 2.30 -12.70 1.29
C LYS A 252 2.78 -13.06 2.69
N PHE A 253 2.14 -14.03 3.31
CA PHE A 253 2.57 -14.61 4.56
C PHE A 253 3.09 -16.01 4.28
N ARG A 254 4.31 -16.30 4.72
CA ARG A 254 4.89 -17.65 4.65
C ARG A 254 5.18 -18.12 6.07
N LYS A 255 4.57 -19.24 6.46
CA LYS A 255 4.73 -19.77 7.81
C LYS A 255 6.19 -20.18 8.04
N LEU A 256 6.75 -19.68 9.13
CA LEU A 256 8.09 -20.02 9.60
C LEU A 256 8.02 -21.20 10.57
N TRP A 257 7.14 -21.11 11.57
CA TRP A 257 6.98 -22.15 12.58
C TRP A 257 5.61 -22.07 13.26
N GLU A 258 5.25 -23.13 13.98
CA GLU A 258 4.07 -23.22 14.85
C GLU A 258 4.45 -23.92 16.15
N LYS A 259 3.98 -23.41 17.28
CA LYS A 259 4.27 -23.93 18.61
C LYS A 259 3.06 -23.81 19.54
N GLU A 260 2.73 -24.89 20.24
CA GLU A 260 1.79 -24.82 21.38
C GLU A 260 2.50 -24.27 22.61
N VAL A 261 1.93 -23.23 23.21
CA VAL A 261 2.43 -22.59 24.42
C VAL A 261 1.46 -22.88 25.55
N LYS A 262 1.94 -23.60 26.57
CA LYS A 262 1.20 -23.79 27.82
C LYS A 262 1.37 -22.55 28.67
N SER A 263 0.27 -21.96 29.14
CA SER A 263 0.36 -20.88 30.12
C SER A 263 0.82 -21.47 31.46
N GLU A 264 2.12 -21.31 31.79
CA GLU A 264 2.74 -21.94 32.97
C GLU A 264 2.25 -21.34 34.31
N ASN A 265 1.59 -20.18 34.29
CA ASN A 265 1.20 -19.49 35.52
C ASN A 265 -0.28 -19.58 35.88
N GLY A 266 -1.13 -20.21 35.05
CA GLY A 266 -2.59 -20.18 35.29
C GLY A 266 -3.14 -18.75 35.44
N GLU A 267 -2.36 -17.74 35.05
CA GLU A 267 -2.78 -16.36 34.99
C GLU A 267 -3.75 -16.32 33.83
N VAL A 268 -5.02 -16.39 34.19
CA VAL A 268 -6.13 -16.13 33.30
C VAL A 268 -5.91 -14.70 32.82
N VAL A 269 -5.19 -14.55 31.70
CA VAL A 269 -5.23 -13.32 30.94
C VAL A 269 -6.70 -13.16 30.61
N PRO A 270 -7.42 -12.19 31.22
CA PRO A 270 -8.81 -12.00 30.86
C PRO A 270 -8.82 -11.79 29.35
N PRO A 271 -9.74 -12.43 28.59
CA PRO A 271 -9.97 -11.99 27.22
C PRO A 271 -10.10 -10.47 27.29
N SER A 272 -9.40 -9.75 26.42
CA SER A 272 -9.45 -8.29 26.39
C SER A 272 -10.90 -7.86 26.14
N THR A 273 -11.67 -7.78 27.21
CA THR A 273 -13.04 -7.31 27.25
C THR A 273 -12.93 -5.93 27.86
N GLY A 274 -12.97 -4.91 27.01
CA GLY A 274 -13.58 -3.66 27.42
C GLY A 274 -14.96 -3.96 28.04
N PRO A 275 -15.50 -3.08 28.91
CA PRO A 275 -16.77 -3.30 29.59
C PRO A 275 -17.93 -3.20 28.59
N GLY A 276 -18.10 -4.24 27.78
CA GLY A 276 -19.19 -4.47 26.85
C GLY A 276 -20.15 -5.47 27.46
N GLU A 277 -21.33 -4.98 27.81
CA GLU A 277 -22.49 -5.73 28.24
C GLU A 277 -22.70 -6.99 27.37
N ALA A 278 -22.86 -8.16 28.01
CA ALA A 278 -23.06 -9.42 27.31
C ALA A 278 -24.24 -9.32 26.33
N PRO A 279 -24.05 -9.53 25.01
CA PRO A 279 -25.14 -9.47 24.06
C PRO A 279 -26.12 -10.60 24.34
N LYS A 280 -27.39 -10.25 24.54
CA LYS A 280 -28.51 -11.21 24.53
C LYS A 280 -28.45 -12.02 23.24
N ALA A 281 -28.39 -13.34 23.36
CA ALA A 281 -28.42 -14.27 22.24
C ALA A 281 -29.56 -13.91 21.25
N PRO A 282 -29.26 -13.62 19.98
CA PRO A 282 -30.28 -13.40 18.97
C PRO A 282 -31.11 -14.67 18.77
N ALA A 283 -32.42 -14.50 18.59
CA ALA A 283 -33.30 -15.59 18.19
C ALA A 283 -32.79 -16.24 16.89
N PRO A 284 -32.96 -17.57 16.70
CA PRO A 284 -32.42 -18.28 15.56
C PRO A 284 -33.00 -17.73 14.25
N THR A 285 -32.14 -17.13 13.43
CA THR A 285 -32.46 -16.71 12.07
C THR A 285 -32.60 -17.96 11.18
N PRO A 286 -33.63 -18.04 10.31
CA PRO A 286 -33.77 -19.16 9.38
C PRO A 286 -32.53 -19.30 8.48
N PRO A 287 -32.17 -20.55 8.11
CA PRO A 287 -30.95 -20.82 7.36
C PRO A 287 -30.96 -20.08 6.01
N PRO A 288 -29.87 -19.37 5.67
CA PRO A 288 -29.77 -18.68 4.40
C PRO A 288 -29.82 -19.67 3.22
N PRO A 289 -30.34 -19.24 2.05
CA PRO A 289 -30.33 -20.07 0.86
C PRO A 289 -28.90 -20.51 0.51
N PRO A 290 -28.71 -21.73 0.00
CA PRO A 290 -27.39 -22.28 -0.27
C PRO A 290 -26.60 -21.36 -1.21
N LYS A 291 -25.46 -20.88 -0.70
CA LYS A 291 -24.52 -20.03 -1.43
C LYS A 291 -24.07 -20.79 -2.70
N PRO A 292 -24.09 -20.16 -3.89
CA PRO A 292 -23.57 -20.78 -5.11
C PRO A 292 -22.15 -21.29 -4.86
N ALA A 293 -21.88 -22.53 -5.27
CA ALA A 293 -20.58 -23.16 -5.08
C ALA A 293 -19.46 -22.20 -5.54
N PRO A 294 -18.42 -21.98 -4.71
CA PRO A 294 -17.28 -21.14 -5.08
C PRO A 294 -16.72 -21.61 -6.41
N LYS A 295 -16.54 -20.67 -7.34
CA LYS A 295 -15.80 -20.93 -8.57
C LYS A 295 -14.40 -21.42 -8.16
N PRO A 296 -13.89 -22.54 -8.70
CA PRO A 296 -12.60 -23.09 -8.29
C PRO A 296 -11.52 -22.01 -8.33
N PRO A 297 -10.64 -21.92 -7.32
CA PRO A 297 -9.51 -21.01 -7.34
C PRO A 297 -8.68 -21.29 -8.60
N VAL A 298 -8.33 -20.22 -9.31
CA VAL A 298 -7.40 -20.28 -10.44
C VAL A 298 -6.06 -20.74 -9.87
N ALA A 299 -5.54 -21.87 -10.36
CA ALA A 299 -4.31 -22.48 -9.86
C ALA A 299 -3.12 -21.50 -9.92
N GLU A 300 -2.31 -21.49 -8.85
CA GLU A 300 -1.20 -20.57 -8.62
C GLU A 300 -0.05 -20.68 -9.65
N ASP A 301 -0.01 -21.74 -10.45
CA ASP A 301 0.93 -21.88 -11.57
C ASP A 301 0.76 -20.81 -12.67
N ASP A 302 -0.35 -20.06 -12.71
CA ASP A 302 -0.63 -19.09 -13.78
C ASP A 302 -0.03 -17.68 -13.54
N LEU A 303 0.46 -17.38 -12.32
CA LEU A 303 1.05 -16.07 -11.97
C LEU A 303 2.57 -16.00 -12.25
N GLU A 304 3.32 -17.09 -12.10
CA GLU A 304 4.76 -17.14 -12.44
C GLU A 304 5.03 -17.16 -13.96
N LEU A 305 3.98 -17.36 -14.77
CA LEU A 305 4.06 -17.38 -16.23
C LEU A 305 3.82 -16.01 -16.87
N ALA A 306 3.52 -14.98 -16.09
CA ALA A 306 3.22 -13.66 -16.62
C ALA A 306 4.44 -13.06 -17.34
N PRO A 307 4.30 -12.61 -18.60
CA PRO A 307 5.40 -12.01 -19.33
C PRO A 307 5.83 -10.69 -18.66
N LEU A 308 7.10 -10.62 -18.27
CA LEU A 308 7.72 -9.45 -17.67
C LEU A 308 8.37 -8.59 -18.76
N VAL A 309 8.11 -7.29 -18.70
CA VAL A 309 8.73 -6.31 -19.58
C VAL A 309 9.26 -5.18 -18.73
N GLU A 310 10.58 -5.04 -18.69
CA GLU A 310 11.24 -3.97 -17.94
C GLU A 310 10.80 -2.60 -18.46
N GLN A 311 10.36 -1.73 -17.55
CA GLN A 311 10.08 -0.34 -17.89
C GLN A 311 11.35 0.34 -18.41
N GLY A 312 11.23 1.23 -19.41
CA GLY A 312 12.38 1.89 -20.04
C GLY A 312 13.20 1.03 -21.02
N SER A 313 12.92 -0.27 -21.15
CA SER A 313 13.60 -1.14 -22.14
C SER A 313 13.21 -0.83 -23.60
N ALA A 314 12.10 -0.12 -23.81
CA ALA A 314 11.60 0.27 -25.12
C ALA A 314 12.38 1.47 -25.68
N LYS A 315 13.26 1.21 -26.65
CA LYS A 315 14.14 2.21 -27.27
C LYS A 315 13.84 2.35 -28.75
N LEU A 316 13.86 3.59 -29.25
CA LEU A 316 13.87 3.87 -30.69
C LEU A 316 15.33 4.07 -31.14
N ASP A 317 15.72 3.45 -32.25
CA ASP A 317 17.06 3.69 -32.80
C ASP A 317 17.25 5.15 -33.24
N ALA A 318 18.51 5.59 -33.33
CA ALA A 318 18.86 6.96 -33.74
C ALA A 318 18.24 7.38 -35.08
N SER A 319 18.02 6.42 -35.99
CA SER A 319 17.42 6.66 -37.31
C SER A 319 15.89 6.78 -37.29
N GLY A 320 15.26 6.47 -36.15
CA GLY A 320 13.82 6.30 -35.99
C GLY A 320 13.23 5.14 -36.80
N LYS A 321 14.05 4.21 -37.32
CA LYS A 321 13.61 3.13 -38.22
C LYS A 321 13.12 1.91 -37.47
N ASN A 322 13.64 1.67 -36.27
CA ASN A 322 13.28 0.50 -35.48
C ASN A 322 13.05 0.90 -34.03
N ALA A 323 11.92 0.45 -33.49
CA ALA A 323 11.73 0.37 -32.05
C ALA A 323 12.10 -1.02 -31.59
N THR A 324 12.81 -1.12 -30.48
CA THR A 324 13.20 -2.39 -29.86
C THR A 324 12.77 -2.41 -28.41
N VAL A 325 12.25 -3.54 -27.96
CA VAL A 325 11.91 -3.81 -26.56
C VAL A 325 12.40 -5.21 -26.20
N THR A 326 12.85 -5.38 -24.97
CA THR A 326 13.24 -6.69 -24.45
C THR A 326 12.07 -7.29 -23.70
N VAL A 327 11.68 -8.51 -24.05
CA VAL A 327 10.57 -9.24 -23.42
C VAL A 327 11.10 -10.51 -22.79
N THR A 328 10.73 -10.75 -21.54
CA THR A 328 11.12 -11.93 -20.75
C THR A 328 9.88 -12.71 -20.35
N CYS A 329 9.88 -14.03 -20.55
CA CYS A 329 8.70 -14.87 -20.32
C CYS A 329 9.12 -16.19 -19.67
N GLY A 330 8.55 -16.50 -18.50
CA GLY A 330 8.84 -17.75 -17.76
C GLY A 330 8.55 -19.01 -18.57
N GLY A 331 7.31 -19.18 -19.04
CA GLY A 331 6.88 -20.34 -19.85
C GLY A 331 6.70 -20.08 -21.34
N GLY A 332 7.36 -19.05 -21.86
CA GLY A 332 7.21 -18.62 -23.26
C GLY A 332 5.91 -17.85 -23.49
N CYS A 333 5.94 -16.94 -24.46
CA CYS A 333 4.83 -16.02 -24.70
C CYS A 333 4.74 -15.64 -26.17
N ALA A 334 3.58 -15.17 -26.60
CA ALA A 334 3.37 -14.67 -27.95
C ALA A 334 2.44 -13.46 -27.95
N GLY A 335 2.67 -12.52 -28.85
CA GLY A 335 1.89 -11.30 -28.89
C GLY A 335 2.16 -10.42 -30.10
N THR A 336 1.60 -9.21 -30.07
CA THR A 336 1.83 -8.17 -31.07
C THR A 336 2.35 -6.91 -30.39
N ALA A 337 3.50 -6.42 -30.83
CA ALA A 337 4.05 -5.14 -30.45
C ALA A 337 3.64 -4.08 -31.46
N SER A 338 2.99 -3.00 -31.02
CA SER A 338 2.45 -1.94 -31.87
C SER A 338 2.91 -0.56 -31.41
N ILE A 339 3.35 0.29 -32.32
CA ILE A 339 3.74 1.67 -32.01
C ILE A 339 2.56 2.59 -32.29
N ILE A 340 2.24 3.43 -31.31
CA ILE A 340 1.16 4.41 -31.38
C ILE A 340 1.78 5.80 -31.17
N ALA A 341 1.37 6.78 -31.99
CA ALA A 341 1.78 8.17 -31.80
C ALA A 341 1.13 8.72 -30.53
N GLY A 342 1.90 9.40 -29.67
CA GLY A 342 1.32 10.17 -28.57
C GLY A 342 0.76 11.48 -29.14
N GLY A 343 -0.54 11.68 -29.03
CA GLY A 343 -1.20 12.93 -29.39
C GLY A 343 -1.30 13.85 -28.17
N ALA A 344 -1.25 15.16 -28.40
CA ALA A 344 -1.58 16.16 -27.40
C ALA A 344 -3.06 16.00 -26.97
N GLY A 345 -3.29 15.57 -25.73
CA GLY A 345 -4.40 16.01 -24.86
C GLY A 345 -5.86 15.89 -25.30
N GLY A 346 -6.23 15.15 -26.35
CA GLY A 346 -7.63 14.99 -26.77
C GLY A 346 -8.22 13.63 -26.41
N ALA A 347 -9.40 13.60 -25.78
CA ALA A 347 -10.19 12.39 -25.43
C ALA A 347 -10.50 11.42 -26.60
N ARG A 348 -10.16 11.78 -27.85
CA ARG A 348 -10.20 10.90 -29.03
C ARG A 348 -8.95 10.02 -29.23
N ALA A 349 -7.94 10.10 -28.35
CA ALA A 349 -6.70 9.32 -28.47
C ALA A 349 -6.87 7.80 -28.29
N ALA A 350 -7.98 7.35 -27.69
CA ALA A 350 -8.25 5.95 -27.36
C ALA A 350 -8.37 5.00 -28.58
N ALA A 351 -8.55 5.53 -29.80
CA ALA A 351 -8.66 4.74 -31.04
C ALA A 351 -7.57 5.06 -32.08
N SER A 352 -6.39 5.53 -31.65
CA SER A 352 -5.32 5.84 -32.59
C SER A 352 -4.77 4.58 -33.28
N ARG A 353 -4.98 4.49 -34.60
CA ARG A 353 -4.50 3.38 -35.45
C ARG A 353 -2.97 3.25 -35.33
N PRO A 354 -2.44 2.03 -35.11
CA PRO A 354 -1.01 1.83 -34.91
C PRO A 354 -0.21 2.27 -36.14
N LEU A 355 0.92 2.94 -35.90
CA LEU A 355 1.85 3.39 -36.91
C LEU A 355 2.62 2.22 -37.55
N ALA A 356 2.92 1.20 -36.74
CA ALA A 356 3.58 -0.04 -37.14
C ALA A 356 3.28 -1.12 -36.10
N SER A 357 3.30 -2.38 -36.53
CA SER A 357 3.12 -3.54 -35.64
C SER A 357 4.01 -4.70 -36.06
N ALA A 358 4.48 -5.48 -35.09
CA ALA A 358 5.19 -6.73 -35.32
C ALA A 358 4.66 -7.83 -34.38
N LYS A 359 4.43 -9.03 -34.93
CA LYS A 359 4.15 -10.21 -34.11
C LYS A 359 5.46 -10.72 -33.52
N PHE A 360 5.41 -11.23 -32.29
CA PHE A 360 6.55 -11.84 -31.64
C PHE A 360 6.16 -13.14 -30.94
N ARG A 361 7.16 -14.01 -30.79
CA ARG A 361 7.07 -15.27 -30.05
C ARG A 361 8.37 -15.47 -29.29
N VAL A 362 8.27 -15.70 -27.99
CA VAL A 362 9.38 -16.03 -27.09
C VAL A 362 9.20 -17.48 -26.66
N PRO A 363 10.11 -18.39 -27.03
CA PRO A 363 10.08 -19.78 -26.54
C PRO A 363 10.26 -19.83 -25.01
N ALA A 364 9.72 -20.87 -24.38
CA ALA A 364 9.97 -21.16 -22.96
C ALA A 364 11.48 -21.33 -22.70
N GLY A 365 11.95 -20.91 -21.51
CA GLY A 365 13.35 -21.05 -21.10
C GLY A 365 14.33 -20.00 -21.68
N ARG A 366 13.89 -19.06 -22.52
CA ARG A 366 14.72 -17.94 -22.99
C ARG A 366 14.66 -16.77 -21.99
N LYS A 367 15.80 -16.42 -21.39
CA LYS A 367 15.91 -15.34 -20.40
C LYS A 367 15.49 -13.95 -20.90
N ALA A 368 15.65 -13.66 -22.19
CA ALA A 368 15.25 -12.37 -22.78
C ALA A 368 15.20 -12.47 -24.32
N THR A 369 14.19 -11.87 -24.96
CA THR A 369 14.10 -11.76 -26.42
C THR A 369 13.85 -10.32 -26.86
N LYS A 370 14.67 -9.85 -27.80
CA LYS A 370 14.55 -8.50 -28.37
C LYS A 370 13.52 -8.47 -29.49
N VAL A 371 12.38 -7.84 -29.24
CA VAL A 371 11.31 -7.63 -30.23
C VAL A 371 11.59 -6.34 -31.00
N ARG A 372 11.60 -6.42 -32.33
CA ARG A 372 11.88 -5.28 -33.23
C ARG A 372 10.65 -4.91 -34.05
N VAL A 373 10.19 -3.68 -33.94
CA VAL A 373 9.11 -3.11 -34.75
C VAL A 373 9.70 -2.13 -35.76
N LYS A 374 9.57 -2.43 -37.05
CA LYS A 374 10.11 -1.61 -38.15
C LYS A 374 9.11 -0.52 -38.56
N LEU A 375 9.55 0.73 -38.56
CA LEU A 375 8.75 1.88 -38.98
C LEU A 375 9.01 2.23 -40.45
N GLY A 376 7.94 2.28 -41.24
CA GLY A 376 7.97 2.81 -42.61
C GLY A 376 8.18 4.33 -42.66
N ALA A 377 8.54 4.88 -43.83
CA ALA A 377 8.80 6.31 -43.99
C ALA A 377 7.61 7.20 -43.54
N LYS A 378 6.37 6.82 -43.87
CA LYS A 378 5.15 7.53 -43.44
C LYS A 378 4.96 7.52 -41.92
N ALA A 379 5.19 6.37 -41.28
CA ALA A 379 5.14 6.21 -39.83
C ALA A 379 6.18 7.09 -39.12
N ARG A 380 7.42 7.11 -39.65
CA ARG A 380 8.50 7.98 -39.14
C ARG A 380 8.15 9.45 -39.23
N LYS A 381 7.55 9.90 -40.35
CA LYS A 381 7.10 11.30 -40.50
C LYS A 381 6.02 11.66 -39.49
N LYS A 382 5.05 10.76 -39.24
CA LYS A 382 4.02 10.96 -38.20
C LYS A 382 4.64 11.00 -36.80
N LEU A 383 5.56 10.09 -36.50
CA LEU A 383 6.22 10.03 -35.20
C LEU A 383 7.00 11.32 -34.89
N ARG A 384 7.73 11.88 -35.87
CA ARG A 384 8.43 13.16 -35.71
C ARG A 384 7.49 14.33 -35.41
N ARG A 385 6.27 14.31 -35.96
CA ARG A 385 5.26 15.35 -35.69
C ARG A 385 4.61 15.20 -34.32
N ALA A 386 4.44 13.96 -33.86
CA ALA A 386 3.79 13.64 -32.61
C ALA A 386 4.63 13.98 -31.36
N ARG A 387 5.96 14.11 -31.51
CA ARG A 387 6.94 14.37 -30.42
C ARG A 387 6.95 13.35 -29.27
N SER A 388 6.03 12.38 -29.26
CA SER A 388 5.96 11.28 -28.31
C SER A 388 5.40 10.03 -28.99
N ALA A 389 5.70 8.86 -28.43
CA ALA A 389 5.09 7.59 -28.82
C ALA A 389 4.97 6.63 -27.66
N LYS A 390 4.02 5.72 -27.81
CA LYS A 390 3.80 4.60 -26.90
C LYS A 390 3.99 3.30 -27.67
N LEU A 391 4.63 2.32 -27.04
CA LEU A 391 4.72 0.95 -27.52
C LEU A 391 3.70 0.11 -26.75
N ARG A 392 2.70 -0.41 -27.46
CA ARG A 392 1.67 -1.30 -26.91
C ARG A 392 2.05 -2.76 -27.20
N LEU A 393 2.18 -3.56 -26.16
CA LEU A 393 2.39 -5.01 -26.22
C LEU A 393 1.07 -5.71 -25.89
N ALA A 394 0.47 -6.38 -26.87
CA ALA A 394 -0.72 -7.19 -26.69
C ALA A 394 -0.33 -8.67 -26.68
N PHE A 395 -0.29 -9.29 -25.51
CA PHE A 395 -0.01 -10.70 -25.30
C PHE A 395 -1.26 -11.55 -25.61
N THR A 396 -1.03 -12.69 -26.24
CA THR A 396 -2.06 -13.67 -26.63
C THR A 396 -1.90 -14.99 -25.89
N LYS A 397 -0.69 -15.29 -25.39
CA LYS A 397 -0.33 -16.45 -24.57
C LYS A 397 0.77 -16.05 -23.58
N PRO A 398 0.78 -16.58 -22.35
CA PRO A 398 -0.20 -17.53 -21.77
C PRO A 398 -1.57 -16.87 -21.47
N SER A 399 -1.59 -15.58 -21.12
CA SER A 399 -2.80 -14.82 -20.85
C SER A 399 -2.99 -13.64 -21.80
N LYS A 400 -4.24 -13.23 -22.02
CA LYS A 400 -4.59 -12.01 -22.79
C LYS A 400 -4.31 -10.79 -21.93
N ARG A 401 -3.14 -10.18 -22.09
CA ARG A 401 -2.74 -8.97 -21.35
C ARG A 401 -2.27 -7.89 -22.33
N THR A 402 -2.53 -6.63 -22.00
CA THR A 402 -1.95 -5.50 -22.72
C THR A 402 -1.06 -4.70 -21.78
N GLN A 403 0.16 -4.39 -22.21
CA GLN A 403 1.06 -3.45 -21.53
C GLN A 403 1.40 -2.30 -22.47
N THR A 404 1.57 -1.10 -21.94
CA THR A 404 1.93 0.09 -22.72
C THR A 404 3.16 0.73 -22.11
N LEU A 405 4.17 0.97 -22.94
CA LEU A 405 5.45 1.53 -22.55
C LEU A 405 5.66 2.87 -23.25
N ALA A 406 6.20 3.86 -22.54
CA ALA A 406 6.66 5.09 -23.18
C ALA A 406 7.88 4.80 -24.06
N LEU A 407 7.85 5.25 -25.31
CA LEU A 407 8.98 5.11 -26.22
C LEU A 407 9.84 6.39 -26.14
N ARG A 408 11.03 6.29 -25.55
CA ARG A 408 11.97 7.42 -25.52
C ARG A 408 12.45 7.72 -26.94
N LEU A 409 12.15 8.92 -27.42
CA LEU A 409 12.68 9.42 -28.69
C LEU A 409 14.11 9.91 -28.46
N PRO A 410 15.08 9.59 -29.34
CA PRO A 410 16.39 10.20 -29.26
C PRO A 410 16.23 11.72 -29.42
N ARG A 411 16.75 12.48 -28.43
CA ARG A 411 16.93 13.94 -28.57
C ARG A 411 17.89 14.14 -29.76
N ARG A 412 17.48 14.97 -30.70
CA ARG A 412 18.29 15.31 -31.88
C ARG A 412 19.21 16.45 -31.57
#